data_AF-E4YYW9-F1
#
_entry.id   AF-E4YYW9-F1
#
_cell.length_a   1.000
_cell.length_b   1.000
_cell.length_c   1.000
_cell.angle_alpha   90.00
_cell.angle_beta   90.00
_cell.angle_gamma   90.00
#
_symmetry.space_group_name_H-M   'P 1'
#
loop_
_entity.id
_entity.type
_entity.pdbx_description
1 polymer ?
#
loop_
_entity_poly.entity_id
_entity_poly.type
_entity_poly.pdbx_seq_one_letter_code
_entity_poly.pdbx_strand_id
1 'polypeptide(L)'
;MSSQNWGLSVASFAGYDEALDIFLEKTSRLAKFLTEKAQLQIEYSEKMKSLTIKHQTKFMAIGNRNGQKGAAVESSTNKVFINVLGQTQKWCHDSDKMARVMLQAVNQDLAPTEKKSRERRSKLQAEDQKIRSTTDDLKKRVVNAKSKSAQRQKESEQARISF
;
A
#
# COMPACT_ATOMS: atom_id res chain seq x y z
N MET A 1 -25.74 37.63 6.70
CA MET A 1 -25.38 36.26 7.09
C MET A 1 -24.93 35.52 5.84
N SER A 2 -23.63 35.31 5.67
CA SER A 2 -23.08 34.52 4.56
C SER A 2 -23.45 33.06 4.76
N SER A 3 -24.44 32.57 4.01
CA SER A 3 -24.72 31.14 3.93
C SER A 3 -23.52 30.46 3.26
N GLN A 4 -22.59 29.94 4.07
CA GLN A 4 -21.65 28.92 3.62
C GLN A 4 -22.51 27.73 3.18
N ASN A 5 -22.86 27.70 1.91
CA ASN A 5 -23.51 26.58 1.27
C ASN A 5 -22.48 25.46 1.16
N TRP A 6 -22.31 24.71 2.25
CA TRP A 6 -21.51 23.48 2.28
C TRP A 6 -21.89 22.58 1.09
N GLY A 7 -23.18 22.50 0.74
CA GLY A 7 -23.68 21.74 -0.41
C GLY A 7 -23.17 22.17 -1.79
N LEU A 8 -22.72 23.42 -1.98
CA LEU A 8 -22.06 23.85 -3.22
C LEU A 8 -20.55 23.57 -3.20
N SER A 9 -19.91 23.56 -2.02
CA SER A 9 -18.50 23.19 -1.87
C SER A 9 -18.27 21.67 -1.98
N VAL A 10 -19.25 20.86 -1.56
CA VAL A 10 -19.20 19.39 -1.64
C VAL A 10 -19.27 18.91 -3.09
N ALA A 11 -19.91 19.68 -3.98
CA ALA A 11 -19.94 19.40 -5.42
C ALA A 11 -18.56 19.53 -6.10
N SER A 12 -17.56 20.16 -5.45
CA SER A 12 -16.23 20.41 -6.03
C SER A 12 -15.10 19.59 -5.39
N PHE A 13 -15.39 18.54 -4.63
CA PHE A 13 -14.36 17.73 -3.98
C PHE A 13 -13.78 16.61 -4.86
N ALA A 14 -13.74 16.81 -6.19
CA ALA A 14 -13.18 15.84 -7.14
C ALA A 14 -11.73 15.44 -6.80
N GLY A 15 -10.94 16.36 -6.22
CA GLY A 15 -9.55 16.07 -5.82
C GLY A 15 -9.41 15.17 -4.59
N TYR A 16 -10.42 15.04 -3.72
CA TYR A 16 -10.33 14.17 -2.55
C TYR A 16 -10.50 12.70 -2.93
N ASP A 17 -11.42 12.43 -3.86
CA ASP A 17 -11.63 11.10 -4.42
C ASP A 17 -10.39 10.61 -5.17
N GLU A 18 -9.79 11.46 -6.00
CA GLU A 18 -8.54 11.18 -6.69
C GLU A 18 -7.38 10.97 -5.71
N ALA A 19 -7.26 11.81 -4.68
CA ALA A 19 -6.23 11.66 -3.66
C ALA A 19 -6.36 10.34 -2.87
N LEU A 20 -7.57 9.92 -2.54
CA LEU A 20 -7.83 8.63 -1.88
C LEU A 20 -7.48 7.45 -2.79
N ASP A 21 -7.82 7.51 -4.07
CA ASP A 21 -7.51 6.46 -5.04
C ASP A 21 -5.99 6.35 -5.26
N ILE A 22 -5.28 7.48 -5.36
CA ILE A 22 -3.81 7.53 -5.39
C ILE A 22 -3.23 6.94 -4.10
N PHE A 23 -3.75 7.30 -2.93
CA PHE A 23 -3.26 6.79 -1.65
C PHE A 23 -3.39 5.26 -1.55
N LEU A 24 -4.51 4.70 -1.98
CA LEU A 24 -4.72 3.25 -2.04
C LEU A 24 -3.76 2.58 -3.02
N GLU A 25 -3.54 3.16 -4.21
CA GLU A 25 -2.59 2.65 -5.19
C GLU A 25 -1.16 2.63 -4.63
N LYS A 26 -0.71 3.73 -4.03
CA LYS A 26 0.65 3.83 -3.46
C LYS A 26 0.83 2.86 -2.29
N THR A 27 -0.18 2.71 -1.44
CA THR A 27 -0.14 1.75 -0.32
C THR A 27 -0.03 0.31 -0.83
N SER A 28 -0.78 -0.04 -1.87
CA SER A 28 -0.71 -1.36 -2.52
C SER A 28 0.67 -1.63 -3.13
N ARG A 29 1.22 -0.65 -3.83
CA ARG A 29 2.57 -0.75 -4.43
C ARG A 29 3.65 -0.87 -3.37
N LEU A 30 3.53 -0.13 -2.27
CA LEU A 30 4.43 -0.24 -1.13
C LEU A 30 4.37 -1.63 -0.50
N ALA A 31 3.18 -2.18 -0.29
CA ALA A 31 3.00 -3.53 0.26
C ALA A 31 3.68 -4.60 -0.61
N LYS A 32 3.48 -4.54 -1.93
CA LYS A 32 4.15 -5.45 -2.88
C LYS A 32 5.67 -5.30 -2.83
N PHE A 33 6.16 -4.07 -2.92
CA PHE A 33 7.59 -3.78 -2.87
C PHE A 33 8.24 -4.30 -1.59
N LEU A 34 7.64 -4.06 -0.43
CA LEU A 34 8.16 -4.52 0.86
C LEU A 34 8.13 -6.05 0.96
N THR A 35 7.10 -6.69 0.41
CA THR A 35 6.99 -8.16 0.36
C THR A 35 8.13 -8.75 -0.47
N GLU A 36 8.30 -8.28 -1.70
CA GLU A 36 9.35 -8.73 -2.61
C GLU A 36 10.75 -8.49 -2.02
N LYS A 37 10.99 -7.28 -1.49
CA LYS A 37 12.25 -6.93 -0.83
C LYS A 37 12.56 -7.87 0.34
N ALA A 38 11.58 -8.16 1.17
CA ALA A 38 11.78 -9.05 2.31
C ALA A 38 12.04 -10.51 1.87
N GLN A 39 11.34 -10.99 0.84
CA GLN A 39 11.59 -12.32 0.27
C GLN A 39 13.01 -12.44 -0.31
N LEU A 40 13.45 -11.43 -1.08
CA LEU A 40 14.81 -11.39 -1.61
C LEU A 40 15.86 -11.34 -0.49
N GLN A 41 15.60 -10.60 0.59
CA GLN A 41 16.51 -10.54 1.73
C GLN A 41 16.62 -11.88 2.46
N ILE A 42 15.51 -12.61 2.62
CA ILE A 42 15.50 -13.97 3.19
C ILE A 42 16.34 -14.90 2.32
N GLU A 43 16.06 -14.95 1.01
CA GLU A 43 16.77 -15.82 0.08
C GLU A 43 18.27 -15.51 0.04
N TYR A 44 18.63 -14.23 0.01
CA TYR A 44 20.03 -13.79 0.07
C TYR A 44 20.72 -14.24 1.36
N SER A 45 20.06 -14.03 2.50
CA SER A 45 20.60 -14.37 3.82
C SER A 45 20.79 -15.88 3.98
N GLU A 46 19.86 -16.70 3.46
CA GLU A 46 19.96 -18.16 3.44
C GLU A 46 21.12 -18.65 2.56
N LYS A 47 21.26 -18.10 1.34
CA LYS A 47 22.37 -18.40 0.43
C LYS A 47 23.72 -18.04 1.04
N MET A 48 23.84 -16.84 1.63
CA MET A 48 25.06 -16.39 2.29
C MET A 48 25.39 -17.25 3.51
N LYS A 49 24.40 -17.62 4.33
CA LYS A 49 24.61 -18.53 5.47
C LYS A 49 25.13 -19.89 5.01
N SER A 50 24.53 -20.48 3.98
CA SER A 50 24.97 -21.75 3.38
C SER A 50 26.41 -21.67 2.87
N LEU A 51 26.75 -20.61 2.15
CA LEU A 51 28.10 -20.36 1.65
C LEU A 51 29.11 -20.28 2.81
N THR A 52 28.76 -19.52 3.86
CA THR A 52 29.63 -19.29 5.01
C THR A 52 29.88 -20.59 5.79
N ILE A 53 28.85 -21.42 5.99
CA ILE A 53 28.96 -22.75 6.60
C ILE A 53 29.86 -23.66 5.73
N LYS A 54 29.67 -23.65 4.40
CA LYS A 54 30.49 -24.44 3.48
C LYS A 54 31.97 -24.10 3.58
N HIS A 55 32.32 -22.81 3.65
CA HIS A 55 33.70 -22.37 3.83
C HIS A 55 34.26 -22.71 5.21
N GLN A 56 33.46 -22.58 6.27
CA GLN A 56 33.85 -22.99 7.62
C GLN A 56 34.15 -24.49 7.70
N THR A 57 33.29 -25.34 7.14
CA THR A 57 33.47 -26.80 7.12
C THR A 57 34.71 -27.20 6.32
N LYS A 58 34.94 -26.58 5.15
CA LYS A 58 36.15 -26.82 4.36
C LYS A 58 37.41 -26.45 5.13
N PHE A 59 37.41 -25.29 5.78
CA PHE A 59 38.53 -24.83 6.59
C PHE A 59 38.85 -25.80 7.74
N MET A 60 37.82 -26.22 8.48
CA MET A 60 37.94 -27.23 9.55
C MET A 60 38.50 -28.57 9.03
N ALA A 61 38.04 -29.02 7.85
CA ALA A 61 38.51 -30.27 7.24
C ALA A 61 39.99 -30.23 6.85
N ILE A 62 40.49 -29.09 6.34
CA ILE A 62 41.91 -28.90 6.01
C ILE A 62 42.76 -28.94 7.29
N GLY A 63 42.34 -28.22 8.34
CA GLY A 63 43.04 -28.22 9.63
C GLY A 63 43.13 -29.61 10.25
N ASN A 64 42.07 -30.42 10.11
CA ASN A 64 42.05 -31.81 10.61
C ASN A 64 42.96 -32.76 9.81
N ARG A 65 43.07 -32.60 8.48
CA ARG A 65 43.92 -33.45 7.62
C ARG A 65 45.41 -33.19 7.83
N ASN A 66 45.80 -31.95 8.11
CA ASN A 66 47.20 -31.57 8.26
C ASN A 66 47.78 -31.92 9.64
N GLY A 67 47.03 -32.61 10.53
CA GLY A 67 47.46 -32.89 11.90
C GLY A 67 47.60 -31.63 12.78
N GLN A 68 47.28 -30.45 12.26
CA GLN A 68 47.41 -29.15 12.92
C GLN A 68 46.18 -28.78 13.76
N LYS A 69 45.61 -29.76 14.49
CA LYS A 69 44.53 -29.48 15.44
C LYS A 69 45.08 -28.54 16.53
N GLY A 70 44.67 -27.28 16.49
CA GLY A 70 45.19 -26.20 17.36
C GLY A 70 46.02 -25.17 16.58
N ALA A 71 47.17 -25.57 16.01
CA ALA A 71 48.13 -24.66 15.37
C ALA A 71 47.58 -23.92 14.12
N ALA A 72 46.71 -24.56 13.33
CA ALA A 72 46.07 -23.92 12.18
C ALA A 72 45.02 -22.87 12.59
N VAL A 73 44.43 -22.99 13.78
CA VAL A 73 43.46 -22.02 14.31
C VAL A 73 44.16 -20.89 15.05
N GLU A 74 45.42 -21.09 15.47
CA GLU A 74 46.19 -20.10 16.24
C GLU A 74 46.80 -18.98 15.40
N SER A 75 47.04 -19.21 14.11
CA SER A 75 47.47 -18.18 13.15
C SER A 75 46.50 -17.00 13.16
N SER A 76 47.03 -15.79 13.30
CA SER A 76 46.25 -14.54 13.34
C SER A 76 45.33 -14.40 12.13
N THR A 77 45.81 -14.75 10.93
CA THR A 77 45.04 -14.73 9.68
C THR A 77 43.86 -15.70 9.71
N ASN A 78 44.05 -16.88 10.28
CA ASN A 78 43.01 -17.91 10.36
C ASN A 78 41.94 -17.56 11.41
N LYS A 79 42.33 -16.91 12.53
CA LYS A 79 41.38 -16.33 13.48
C LYS A 79 40.53 -15.24 12.84
N VAL A 80 41.15 -14.35 12.05
CA VAL A 80 40.44 -13.30 11.31
C VAL A 80 39.45 -13.92 10.32
N PHE A 81 39.86 -14.95 9.57
CA PHE A 81 38.98 -15.65 8.63
C PHE A 81 37.75 -16.26 9.34
N ILE A 82 37.95 -17.01 10.43
CA ILE A 82 36.84 -17.59 11.20
C ILE A 82 35.93 -16.49 11.76
N ASN A 83 36.51 -15.39 12.26
CA ASN A 83 35.74 -14.26 12.77
C ASN A 83 34.88 -13.61 11.68
N VAL A 84 35.42 -13.39 10.47
CA VAL A 84 34.65 -12.87 9.33
C VAL A 84 33.50 -13.81 8.97
N LEU A 85 33.73 -15.13 8.96
CA LEU A 85 32.66 -16.11 8.75
C LEU A 85 31.59 -16.03 9.86
N GLY A 86 32.00 -15.94 11.13
CA GLY A 86 31.07 -15.81 12.26
C GLY A 86 30.24 -14.52 12.22
N GLN A 87 30.88 -13.39 11.92
CA GLN A 87 30.20 -12.10 11.74
C GLN A 87 29.22 -12.14 10.57
N THR A 88 29.61 -12.77 9.46
CA THR A 88 28.74 -12.93 8.29
C THR A 88 27.52 -13.80 8.62
N GLN A 89 27.70 -14.91 9.35
CA GLN A 89 26.59 -15.76 9.80
C GLN A 89 25.63 -15.01 10.73
N LYS A 90 26.16 -14.22 11.67
CA LYS A 90 25.35 -13.39 12.56
C LYS A 90 24.55 -12.36 11.76
N TRP A 91 25.21 -11.66 10.84
CA TRP A 91 24.54 -10.69 9.97
C TRP A 91 23.42 -11.33 9.13
N CYS A 92 23.65 -12.53 8.57
CA CYS A 92 22.60 -13.26 7.85
C CYS A 92 21.42 -13.60 8.75
N HIS A 93 21.66 -14.03 10.00
CA HIS A 93 20.60 -14.34 10.95
C HIS A 93 19.77 -13.10 11.31
N ASP A 94 20.44 -12.00 11.64
CA ASP A 94 19.78 -10.75 12.01
C ASP A 94 18.98 -10.18 10.83
N SER A 95 19.52 -10.28 9.62
CA SER A 95 18.87 -9.83 8.38
C SER A 95 17.66 -10.68 7.98
N ASP A 96 17.76 -12.01 8.08
CA ASP A 96 16.63 -12.93 7.86
C ASP A 96 15.50 -12.66 8.86
N LYS A 97 15.84 -12.52 10.14
CA LYS A 97 14.87 -12.19 11.19
C LYS A 97 14.15 -10.88 10.89
N MET A 98 14.90 -9.83 10.55
CA MET A 98 14.31 -8.53 10.21
C MET A 98 13.38 -8.61 8.99
N ALA A 99 13.78 -9.34 7.96
CA ALA A 99 12.96 -9.54 6.77
C ALA A 99 11.66 -10.30 7.07
N ARG A 100 11.70 -11.31 7.94
CA ARG A 100 10.49 -12.02 8.39
C ARG A 100 9.57 -11.13 9.21
N VAL A 101 10.12 -10.29 10.10
CA VAL A 101 9.34 -9.28 10.83
C VAL A 101 8.68 -8.28 9.87
N MET A 102 9.40 -7.85 8.83
CA MET A 102 8.83 -6.98 7.78
C MET A 102 7.68 -7.66 7.04
N LEU A 103 7.83 -8.92 6.62
CA LEU A 103 6.73 -9.69 6.00
C LEU A 103 5.53 -9.81 6.92
N GLN A 104 5.78 -10.08 8.20
CA GLN A 104 4.70 -10.18 9.19
C GLN A 104 3.95 -8.86 9.31
N ALA A 105 4.65 -7.73 9.44
CA ALA A 105 4.01 -6.41 9.51
C ALA A 105 3.21 -6.09 8.25
N VAL A 106 3.72 -6.42 7.06
CA VAL A 106 2.98 -6.23 5.80
C VAL A 106 1.69 -7.07 5.78
N ASN A 107 1.78 -8.35 6.19
CA ASN A 107 0.64 -9.27 6.13
C ASN A 107 -0.40 -9.03 7.24
N GLN A 108 0.01 -8.56 8.42
CA GLN A 108 -0.87 -8.34 9.57
C GLN A 108 -1.50 -6.96 9.55
N ASP A 109 -0.77 -5.94 9.10
CA ASP A 109 -1.22 -4.55 9.21
C ASP A 109 -1.57 -3.98 7.83
N LEU A 110 -0.60 -3.98 6.92
CA LEU A 110 -0.71 -3.21 5.67
C LEU A 110 -1.74 -3.81 4.70
N ALA A 111 -1.65 -5.12 4.42
CA ALA A 111 -2.56 -5.78 3.49
C ALA A 111 -4.02 -5.82 3.99
N PRO A 112 -4.32 -6.12 5.27
CA PRO A 112 -5.68 -6.06 5.78
C PRO A 112 -6.24 -4.63 5.81
N THR A 113 -5.41 -3.64 6.11
CA THR A 113 -5.82 -2.22 6.10
C THR A 113 -6.11 -1.74 4.69
N GLU A 114 -5.27 -2.09 3.71
CA GLU A 114 -5.52 -1.81 2.29
C GLU A 114 -6.86 -2.41 1.84
N LYS A 115 -7.09 -3.70 2.16
CA LYS A 115 -8.33 -4.39 1.81
C LYS A 115 -9.56 -3.67 2.39
N LYS A 116 -9.55 -3.39 3.70
CA LYS A 116 -10.65 -2.66 4.37
C LYS A 116 -10.88 -1.28 3.76
N SER A 117 -9.80 -0.58 3.38
CA SER A 117 -9.89 0.75 2.80
C SER A 117 -10.47 0.72 1.39
N ARG A 118 -10.10 -0.27 0.56
CA ARG A 118 -10.72 -0.51 -0.76
C ARG A 118 -12.21 -0.84 -0.65
N GLU A 119 -12.59 -1.71 0.28
CA GLU A 119 -13.99 -2.06 0.51
C GLU A 119 -14.82 -0.83 0.92
N ARG A 120 -14.28 0.01 1.81
CA ARG A 120 -14.91 1.28 2.21
C ARG A 120 -15.02 2.24 1.03
N ARG A 121 -13.97 2.38 0.22
CA ARG A 121 -13.96 3.26 -0.96
C ARG A 121 -15.02 2.85 -1.99
N SER A 122 -15.14 1.55 -2.27
CA SER A 122 -16.16 1.02 -3.17
C SER A 122 -17.59 1.32 -2.69
N LYS A 123 -17.85 1.21 -1.38
CA LYS A 123 -19.15 1.59 -0.79
C LYS A 123 -19.43 3.08 -0.93
N LEU A 124 -18.45 3.93 -0.63
CA LEU A 124 -18.58 5.38 -0.79
C LEU A 124 -18.84 5.79 -2.24
N GLN A 125 -18.17 5.16 -3.21
CA GLN A 125 -18.41 5.40 -4.64
C GLN A 125 -19.82 5.01 -5.06
N ALA A 126 -20.34 3.88 -4.56
CA ALA A 126 -21.70 3.44 -4.84
C ALA A 126 -22.75 4.42 -4.26
N GLU A 127 -22.52 4.94 -3.05
CA GLU A 127 -23.37 5.97 -2.44
C GLU A 127 -23.30 7.30 -3.19
N ASP A 128 -22.10 7.75 -3.57
CA ASP A 128 -21.93 8.99 -4.34
C ASP A 128 -22.64 8.90 -5.70
N GLN A 129 -22.52 7.76 -6.39
CA GLN A 129 -23.23 7.52 -7.65
C GLN A 129 -24.75 7.58 -7.48
N LYS A 130 -25.27 6.99 -6.39
CA LYS A 130 -26.70 7.05 -6.05
C LYS A 130 -27.16 8.49 -5.80
N ILE A 131 -26.38 9.28 -5.05
CA ILE A 131 -26.69 10.68 -4.76
C ILE A 131 -26.65 11.52 -6.05
N ARG A 132 -25.66 11.33 -6.91
CA ARG A 132 -25.55 12.01 -8.21
C ARG A 132 -26.75 11.71 -9.10
N SER A 133 -27.12 10.44 -9.24
CA SER A 133 -28.30 10.05 -10.03
C SER A 133 -29.59 10.70 -9.52
N THR A 134 -29.79 10.71 -8.20
CA THR A 134 -30.95 11.35 -7.56
C THR A 134 -30.95 12.86 -7.78
N THR A 135 -29.78 13.49 -7.68
CA THR A 135 -29.60 14.92 -7.89
C THR A 135 -29.89 15.33 -9.32
N ASP A 136 -29.44 14.57 -10.31
CA ASP A 136 -29.69 14.85 -11.71
C ASP A 136 -31.17 14.66 -12.08
N ASP A 137 -31.83 13.66 -11.50
CA ASP A 137 -33.27 13.48 -11.64
C ASP A 137 -34.06 14.65 -11.00
N LEU A 138 -33.65 15.11 -9.82
CA LEU A 138 -34.24 16.30 -9.19
C LEU A 138 -34.02 17.56 -10.04
N LYS A 139 -32.82 17.77 -10.59
CA LYS A 139 -32.54 18.88 -11.52
C LYS A 139 -33.46 18.83 -12.73
N LYS A 140 -33.63 17.67 -13.38
CA LYS A 140 -34.56 17.49 -14.51
C LYS A 140 -36.00 17.82 -14.12
N ARG A 141 -36.46 17.36 -12.95
CA ARG A 141 -37.80 17.67 -12.44
C ARG A 141 -37.98 19.17 -12.19
N VAL A 142 -37.00 19.85 -11.62
CA VAL A 142 -37.03 21.30 -11.39
C VAL A 142 -37.07 22.06 -12.72
N VAL A 143 -36.26 21.68 -13.71
CA VAL A 143 -36.28 22.29 -15.05
C VAL A 143 -37.66 22.11 -15.71
N ASN A 144 -38.22 20.90 -15.65
CA ASN A 144 -39.56 20.62 -16.18
C ASN A 144 -40.67 21.38 -15.45
N ALA A 145 -40.55 21.56 -14.13
CA ALA A 145 -41.51 22.34 -13.35
C ALA A 145 -41.43 23.83 -13.72
N LYS A 146 -40.22 24.38 -13.88
CA LYS A 146 -39.99 25.76 -14.33
C LYS A 146 -40.55 26.00 -15.74
N SER A 147 -40.32 25.09 -16.69
CA SER A 147 -40.86 25.23 -18.05
C SER A 147 -42.40 25.21 -18.06
N LYS A 148 -43.03 24.25 -17.34
CA LYS A 148 -44.49 24.19 -17.20
C LYS A 148 -45.08 25.42 -16.51
N SER A 149 -44.40 25.99 -15.51
CA SER A 149 -44.84 27.22 -14.84
C SER A 149 -44.79 28.42 -15.78
N ALA A 150 -43.70 28.57 -16.55
CA ALA A 150 -43.57 29.65 -17.52
C ALA A 150 -44.61 29.54 -18.64
N GLN A 151 -44.95 28.33 -19.08
CA GLN A 151 -46.01 28.09 -20.05
C GLN A 151 -47.39 28.50 -19.51
N ARG A 152 -47.74 28.08 -18.28
CA ARG A 152 -49.01 28.47 -17.64
C ARG A 152 -49.13 29.99 -17.42
N GLN A 153 -48.03 30.67 -17.12
CA GLN A 153 -48.02 32.14 -17.02
C GLN A 153 -48.34 32.79 -18.37
N LYS A 154 -47.71 32.34 -19.47
CA LYS A 154 -48.01 32.84 -20.81
C LYS A 154 -49.46 32.59 -21.23
N GLU A 155 -49.99 31.40 -20.96
CA GLU A 155 -51.39 31.05 -21.24
C GLU A 155 -52.36 31.93 -20.44
N SER A 156 -52.09 32.17 -19.15
CA SER A 156 -52.87 33.08 -18.31
C SER A 156 -52.83 34.53 -18.80
N GLU A 157 -51.69 34.98 -19.33
CA GLU A 157 -51.51 36.34 -19.81
C GLU A 157 -52.22 36.56 -21.16
N GLN A 158 -52.17 35.59 -22.07
CA GLN A 158 -52.99 35.58 -23.30
C GLN A 158 -54.49 35.58 -23.01
N ALA A 159 -54.94 34.77 -22.04
CA ALA A 159 -56.34 34.74 -21.64
C ALA A 159 -56.81 36.09 -21.09
N ARG A 160 -55.95 36.83 -20.37
CA ARG A 160 -56.25 38.19 -19.89
C ARG A 160 -56.35 39.23 -20.99
N ILE A 161 -55.60 39.10 -22.08
CA ILE A 161 -55.62 40.03 -23.22
C ILE A 161 -56.83 39.77 -24.13
N SER A 162 -57.37 38.55 -24.09
CA SER A 162 -58.48 38.11 -24.95
C SER A 162 -59.88 38.38 -24.38
N PHE A 163 -59.95 39.01 -23.20
CA PHE A 163 -61.17 39.48 -22.53
C PHE A 163 -61.13 41.00 -22.42
#